data_AF-A0A522Q6T7-F1
#
_entry.id   AF-A0A522Q6T7-F1
#
_cell.length_a   1.000
_cell.length_b   1.000
_cell.length_c   1.000
_cell.angle_alpha   90.00
_cell.angle_beta   90.00
_cell.angle_gamma   90.00
#
_symmetry.space_group_name_H-M   'P 1'
#
loop_
_entity.id
_entity.type
_entity.pdbx_description
1 polymer ?
#
loop_
_entity_poly.entity_id
_entity_poly.type
_entity_poly.pdbx_seq_one_letter_code
_entity_poly.pdbx_strand_id
1 'polypeptide(L)' 'DAGAEIVGVAVIVDRGAGAAVEAAGLPYRAAYRLADLGLS' A
#
# COMPACT_ATOMS: atom_id res chain seq x y z
N ASP A 1 -13.20 17.50 -3.23
CA ASP A 1 -11.97 17.16 -2.48
C ASP A 1 -11.54 18.30 -1.58
N ALA A 2 -10.98 17.98 -0.42
CA ALA A 2 -10.60 18.94 0.63
C ALA A 2 -9.29 19.72 0.33
N GLY A 3 -8.82 19.73 -0.92
CA GLY A 3 -7.60 20.45 -1.34
C GLY A 3 -6.28 19.87 -0.84
N ALA A 4 -6.29 18.68 -0.22
CA ALA A 4 -5.08 18.03 0.27
C ALA A 4 -4.38 17.26 -0.86
N GLU A 5 -3.05 17.30 -0.84
CA GLU A 5 -2.20 16.48 -1.69
C GLU A 5 -1.99 15.09 -1.08
N ILE A 6 -2.21 14.04 -1.88
CA ILE A 6 -1.95 12.67 -1.46
C ILE A 6 -0.51 12.34 -1.82
N VAL A 7 0.35 12.25 -0.79
CA VAL A 7 1.78 11.95 -0.98
C VAL A 7 2.08 10.45 -1.05
N GLY A 8 1.11 9.59 -0.75
CA GLY A 8 1.25 8.14 -0.83
C GLY A 8 0.29 7.37 0.08
N VAL A 9 0.48 6.05 0.14
CA VAL A 9 -0.34 5.11 0.92
C VAL A 9 0.57 4.24 1.78
N ALA A 10 0.27 4.17 3.07
CA ALA A 10 0.94 3.29 4.01
C ALA A 10 -0.08 2.37 4.70
N VAL A 11 0.18 1.06 4.70
CA VAL A 11 -0.67 0.06 5.36
C VAL A 11 0.13 -0.79 6.34
N ILE A 12 -0.57 -1.44 7.28
CA ILE A 12 0.07 -2.39 8.19
C ILE A 12 0.36 -3.72 7.48
N VAL A 13 -0.61 -4.28 6.75
CA VAL A 13 -0.42 -5.55 6.02
C VAL A 13 -0.87 -5.39 4.57
N ASP A 14 0.01 -5.70 3.63
CA ASP A 14 -0.36 -5.85 2.21
C ASP A 14 -0.87 -7.28 1.94
N ARG A 15 -2.07 -7.33 1.37
CA ARG A 15 -2.75 -8.57 0.94
C ARG A 15 -3.00 -8.61 -0.59
N GLY A 16 -2.26 -7.81 -1.35
CA GLY A 16 -2.34 -7.72 -2.81
C GLY A 16 -2.81 -6.38 -3.36
N ALA A 17 -2.83 -5.31 -2.54
CA ALA A 17 -3.28 -3.99 -2.97
C ALA A 17 -2.17 -3.15 -3.62
N GLY A 18 -0.90 -3.44 -3.32
CA GLY A 18 0.24 -2.60 -3.71
C GLY A 18 0.29 -2.27 -5.20
N ALA A 19 0.15 -3.27 -6.07
CA ALA A 19 0.23 -3.07 -7.52
C ALA A 19 -0.85 -2.11 -8.06
N ALA A 20 -2.07 -2.17 -7.51
CA ALA A 20 -3.14 -1.27 -7.92
C ALA A 20 -2.88 0.18 -7.49
N VAL A 21 -2.29 0.38 -6.31
CA VAL A 21 -1.95 1.72 -5.79
C VAL A 21 -0.77 2.32 -6.56
N GLU A 22 0.26 1.52 -6.83
CA GLU A 22 1.42 1.96 -7.63
C GLU A 22 1.01 2.28 -9.07
N ALA A 23 0.10 1.51 -9.68
CA ALA A 23 -0.47 1.81 -10.98
C ALA A 23 -1.27 3.13 -11.02
N ALA A 24 -1.79 3.58 -9.88
CA ALA A 24 -2.40 4.89 -9.71
C ALA A 24 -1.38 6.03 -9.50
N GLY A 25 -0.08 5.73 -9.55
CA GLY A 25 1.00 6.72 -9.43
C GLY A 25 1.33 7.12 -7.99
N LEU A 26 0.82 6.38 -6.99
CA LEU A 26 1.03 6.68 -5.58
C LEU A 26 2.14 5.80 -4.97
N PRO A 27 3.08 6.38 -4.21
CA PRO A 27 4.02 5.59 -3.42
C PRO A 27 3.28 4.66 -2.45
N TYR A 28 3.67 3.38 -2.40
CA TYR A 28 3.07 2.38 -1.52
C TYR A 28 4.08 1.79 -0.55
N ARG A 29 3.70 1.70 0.74
CA ARG A 29 4.51 1.08 1.79
C ARG A 29 3.64 0.16 2.64
N ALA A 30 4.13 -1.03 2.92
CA ALA A 30 3.51 -1.97 3.84
C ALA A 30 4.49 -2.33 4.96
N ALA A 31 4.04 -2.34 6.20
CA ALA A 31 4.86 -2.81 7.33
C ALA A 31 5.10 -4.32 7.27
N TYR A 32 4.11 -5.08 6.79
CA TYR A 32 4.17 -6.53 6.59
C TYR A 32 3.53 -6.95 5.27
N ARG A 33 4.04 -8.04 4.70
CA ARG A 33 3.44 -8.82 3.61
C ARG A 33 2.96 -10.17 4.16
N LEU A 34 2.11 -10.87 3.40
CA LEU A 34 1.65 -12.22 3.77
C LEU A 34 2.81 -13.18 4.11
N ALA A 35 3.90 -13.11 3.32
CA ALA A 35 5.10 -13.91 3.56
C ALA A 35 5.79 -13.61 4.91
N ASP A 36 5.76 -12.36 5.38
CA ASP A 36 6.35 -11.97 6.67
C ASP A 36 5.56 -12.56 7.86
N LEU A 37 4.30 -12.94 7.61
CA LEU A 37 3.39 -13.53 8.60
C LEU A 37 3.28 -15.06 8.45
N GLY A 38 4.02 -15.67 7.51
CA GLY A 38 3.95 -17.11 7.23
C GLY A 38 2.69 -17.56 6.50
N LEU A 39 2.06 -16.67 5.72
CA LEU A 39 0.84 -16.94 4.95
C LEU A 39 1.16 -17.04 3.44
N SER A 40 0.53 -18.00 2.74
CA SER A 40 0.72 -18.29 1.30
C SER A 40 -0.54 -18.03 0.49
#